data_AF-A0A2S7IR44-F1
#
_entry.id   AF-A0A2S7IR44-F1
#
_cell.length_a   1.000
_cell.length_b   1.000
_cell.length_c   1.000
_cell.angle_alpha   90.00
_cell.angle_beta   90.00
_cell.angle_gamma   90.00
#
_symmetry.space_group_name_H-M   'P 1'
#
loop_
_entity.id
_entity.type
_entity.pdbx_description
1 polymer ?
#
loop_
_entity_poly.entity_id
_entity_poly.type
_entity_poly.pdbx_seq_one_letter_code
_entity_poly.pdbx_strand_id
1 'polypeptide(L)'
;MVKQYAYELWVFQVSESYQNGNGDWLEGTSEWVNVSKCRDESNSKGQSINLVDGSSYRFESLIQLPKKAPKVEAGTRVEVRDGSEVRLSATVKRFSKDQLHSRIWV
;
A
#
# COMPACT_ATOMS: atom_id res chain seq x y z
N MET A 1 -20.80 -6.93 -15.35
CA MET A 1 -19.89 -7.88 -14.68
C MET A 1 -19.19 -7.13 -13.55
N VAL A 2 -19.34 -7.56 -12.30
CA VAL A 2 -18.70 -6.90 -11.14
C VAL A 2 -17.24 -7.35 -11.06
N LYS A 3 -16.29 -6.40 -11.08
CA LYS A 3 -14.86 -6.69 -10.91
C LYS A 3 -14.52 -6.71 -9.43
N GLN A 4 -13.91 -7.79 -8.95
CA GLN A 4 -13.53 -7.93 -7.54
C GLN A 4 -12.45 -6.91 -7.12
N TYR A 5 -11.47 -6.67 -8.00
CA TYR A 5 -10.41 -5.68 -7.85
C TYR A 5 -10.47 -4.73 -9.06
N ALA A 6 -11.20 -3.64 -8.91
CA ALA A 6 -11.45 -2.70 -10.00
C ALA A 6 -10.28 -1.72 -10.22
N TYR A 7 -9.49 -1.47 -9.17
CA TYR A 7 -8.53 -0.37 -9.12
C TYR A 7 -7.10 -0.87 -9.05
N GLU A 8 -6.16 0.07 -8.97
CA GLU A 8 -4.73 -0.17 -8.94
C GLU A 8 -4.09 0.35 -7.66
N LEU A 9 -3.25 -0.47 -7.04
CA LEU A 9 -2.41 -0.08 -5.91
C LEU A 9 -1.06 0.41 -6.43
N TRP A 10 -0.76 1.66 -6.11
CA TRP A 10 0.52 2.29 -6.35
C TRP A 10 1.25 2.47 -5.01
N VAL A 11 2.54 2.20 -5.00
CA VAL A 11 3.40 2.28 -3.81
C VAL A 11 4.50 3.28 -4.08
N PHE A 12 4.70 4.20 -3.14
CA PHE A 12 5.79 5.16 -3.21
C PHE A 12 7.08 4.46 -2.77
N GLN A 13 7.99 4.26 -3.72
CA GLN A 13 9.31 3.67 -3.46
C GLN A 13 10.34 4.79 -3.43
N VAL A 14 11.20 4.75 -2.43
CA VAL A 14 12.35 5.65 -2.28
C VAL A 14 13.58 4.76 -2.27
N SER A 15 14.49 4.98 -3.20
CA SER A 15 15.82 4.40 -3.17
C SER A 15 16.77 5.38 -2.49
N GLU A 16 17.70 4.86 -1.70
CA GLU A 16 18.76 5.67 -1.09
C GLU A 16 19.87 5.91 -2.11
N SER A 17 20.59 7.02 -1.94
CA SER A 17 21.78 7.32 -2.74
C SER A 17 22.82 6.22 -2.51
N TYR A 18 23.36 5.67 -3.60
CA TYR A 18 24.35 4.59 -3.53
C TYR A 18 25.62 4.94 -4.29
N GLN A 19 26.74 4.43 -3.81
CA GLN A 19 28.01 4.58 -4.49
C GLN A 19 28.16 3.49 -5.55
N ASN A 20 28.41 3.87 -6.80
CA ASN A 20 28.62 2.91 -7.88
C ASN A 20 30.03 2.27 -7.81
N GLY A 21 30.27 1.27 -8.65
CA GLY A 21 31.57 0.57 -8.72
C GLY A 21 32.77 1.44 -9.13
N ASN A 22 32.53 2.67 -9.64
CA ASN A 22 33.56 3.64 -9.99
C ASN A 22 33.83 4.66 -8.85
N GLY A 23 33.10 4.57 -7.74
CA GLY A 23 33.23 5.48 -6.61
C GLY A 23 32.38 6.74 -6.69
N ASP A 24 31.55 6.91 -7.72
CA ASP A 24 30.63 8.05 -7.82
C ASP A 24 29.37 7.80 -6.99
N TRP A 25 28.87 8.85 -6.34
CA TRP A 25 27.59 8.84 -5.64
C TRP A 25 26.45 9.10 -6.63
N LEU A 26 25.54 8.14 -6.77
CA LEU A 26 24.29 8.30 -7.51
C LEU A 26 23.18 8.68 -6.52
N GLU A 27 22.41 9.70 -6.88
CA GLU A 27 21.28 10.14 -6.05
C GLU A 27 20.17 9.08 -6.02
N GLY A 28 19.58 8.91 -4.84
CA GLY A 28 18.38 8.11 -4.66
C GLY A 28 17.20 8.68 -5.46
N THR A 29 16.43 7.81 -6.09
CA THR A 29 15.20 8.17 -6.81
C THR A 29 13.97 7.90 -5.96
N SER A 30 12.93 8.72 -6.13
CA SER A 30 11.60 8.44 -5.58
C SER A 30 10.59 8.35 -6.70
N GLU A 31 9.85 7.23 -6.76
CA GLU A 31 8.85 7.00 -7.79
C GLU A 31 7.61 6.27 -7.27
N TRP A 32 6.50 6.45 -7.99
CA TRP A 32 5.29 5.68 -7.76
C TRP A 32 5.30 4.44 -8.63
N VAL A 33 5.27 3.26 -8.00
CA VAL A 33 5.29 1.98 -8.71
C VAL A 33 3.93 1.31 -8.59
N ASN A 34 3.35 0.88 -9.71
CA ASN A 34 2.16 0.05 -9.72
C ASN A 34 2.52 -1.38 -9.28
N VAL A 35 1.95 -1.86 -8.18
CA VAL A 35 2.34 -3.17 -7.59
C VAL A 35 1.26 -4.23 -7.68
N SER A 36 -0.02 -3.85 -7.78
CA SER A 36 -1.12 -4.81 -7.85
C SER A 36 -2.46 -4.18 -8.24
N LYS A 37 -3.44 -5.03 -8.56
CA LYS A 37 -4.86 -4.63 -8.58
C LYS A 37 -5.42 -4.62 -7.16
N CYS A 38 -6.40 -3.76 -6.89
CA CYS A 38 -6.96 -3.60 -5.55
C CYS A 38 -8.45 -3.18 -5.55
N ARG A 39 -9.01 -3.12 -4.35
CA ARG A 39 -10.30 -2.48 -4.03
C ARG A 39 -10.19 -1.76 -2.70
N ASP A 40 -10.56 -0.49 -2.64
CA ASP A 40 -10.70 0.29 -1.40
C ASP A 40 -12.10 0.15 -0.79
N GLU A 41 -12.16 0.09 0.54
CA GLU A 41 -13.38 0.09 1.35
C GLU A 41 -13.19 1.09 2.50
N SER A 42 -13.95 2.19 2.49
CA SER A 42 -13.89 3.19 3.55
C SER A 42 -14.44 2.66 4.87
N ASN A 43 -13.83 3.06 5.98
CA ASN A 43 -14.21 2.64 7.32
C ASN A 43 -15.38 3.46 7.89
N SER A 44 -16.56 3.36 7.27
CA SER A 44 -17.75 4.12 7.71
C SER A 44 -18.28 3.70 9.09
N LYS A 45 -17.83 2.55 9.61
CA LYS A 45 -18.28 1.98 10.90
C LYS A 45 -17.32 2.27 12.06
N GLY A 46 -16.22 2.99 11.82
CA GLY A 46 -15.26 3.37 12.86
C GLY A 46 -14.53 2.19 13.51
N GLN A 47 -14.28 1.13 12.74
CA GLN A 47 -13.58 -0.06 13.22
C GLN A 47 -12.11 0.25 13.51
N SER A 48 -11.54 -0.45 14.50
CA SER A 48 -10.12 -0.36 14.84
C SER A 48 -9.46 -1.72 14.68
N ILE A 49 -8.16 -1.71 14.43
CA ILE A 49 -7.30 -2.89 14.42
C ILE A 49 -6.25 -2.77 15.52
N ASN A 50 -5.87 -3.91 16.10
CA ASN A 50 -4.70 -3.95 16.95
C ASN A 50 -3.45 -4.00 16.06
N LEU A 51 -2.48 -3.15 16.34
CA LEU A 51 -1.15 -3.19 15.73
C LEU A 51 -0.27 -4.23 16.44
N VAL A 52 0.91 -4.49 15.89
CA VAL A 52 1.84 -5.50 16.42
C VAL A 52 2.38 -5.11 17.80
N ASP A 53 2.45 -3.81 18.08
CA ASP A 53 2.85 -3.24 19.38
C ASP A 53 1.74 -3.31 20.46
N GLY A 54 0.57 -3.88 20.13
CA GLY A 54 -0.57 -3.98 21.03
C GLY A 54 -1.42 -2.71 21.10
N SER A 55 -1.06 -1.63 20.40
CA SER A 55 -1.88 -0.42 20.30
C SER A 55 -3.10 -0.64 19.39
N SER A 56 -4.19 0.08 19.66
CA SER A 56 -5.39 0.06 18.81
C SER A 56 -5.38 1.26 17.88
N TYR A 57 -5.48 1.00 16.58
CA TYR A 57 -5.51 2.02 15.54
C TYR A 57 -6.85 2.00 14.80
N ARG A 58 -7.53 3.15 14.80
CA ARG A 58 -8.72 3.37 13.97
C ARG A 58 -8.26 3.72 12.56
N PHE A 59 -8.49 2.81 11.63
CA PHE A 59 -8.11 2.99 10.23
C PHE A 59 -9.14 3.81 9.47
N GLU A 60 -8.72 4.46 8.38
CA GLU A 60 -9.61 5.23 7.51
C GLU A 60 -10.20 4.35 6.43
N SER A 61 -9.39 3.48 5.84
CA SER A 61 -9.82 2.60 4.76
C SER A 61 -9.11 1.24 4.79
N LEU A 62 -9.78 0.23 4.26
CA LEU A 62 -9.25 -1.11 4.02
C LEU A 62 -9.04 -1.29 2.52
N ILE A 63 -7.81 -1.63 2.13
CA ILE A 63 -7.49 -1.97 0.74
C ILE A 63 -7.36 -3.49 0.64
N GLN A 64 -8.20 -4.11 -0.18
CA GLN A 64 -8.16 -5.54 -0.47
C GLN A 64 -7.38 -5.81 -1.76
N LEU A 65 -6.55 -6.85 -1.73
CA LEU A 65 -5.60 -7.19 -2.79
C LEU A 65 -5.64 -8.69 -3.10
N PRO A 66 -5.27 -9.11 -4.34
CA PRO A 66 -5.01 -10.51 -4.64
C PRO A 66 -3.93 -11.10 -3.72
N LYS A 67 -4.04 -12.38 -3.39
CA LYS A 67 -3.04 -13.09 -2.55
C LYS A 67 -1.60 -13.03 -3.09
N LYS A 68 -1.45 -12.91 -4.41
CA LYS A 68 -0.15 -12.80 -5.09
C LYS A 68 0.47 -11.40 -5.01
N ALA A 69 -0.26 -10.41 -4.47
CA ALA A 69 0.26 -9.07 -4.30
C ALA A 69 1.52 -9.07 -3.41
N PRO A 70 2.52 -8.22 -3.72
CA PRO A 70 3.71 -8.08 -2.90
C PRO A 70 3.33 -7.53 -1.52
N LYS A 71 4.17 -7.83 -0.53
CA LYS A 71 4.06 -7.25 0.80
C LYS A 71 4.38 -5.75 0.69
N VAL A 72 3.56 -4.93 1.35
CA VAL A 72 3.81 -3.50 1.53
C VAL A 72 4.07 -3.26 3.01
N GLU A 73 5.18 -2.61 3.34
CA GLU A 73 5.59 -2.39 4.72
C GLU A 73 4.77 -1.28 5.39
N ALA A 74 4.66 -1.36 6.72
CA ALA A 74 4.08 -0.27 7.50
C ALA A 74 4.93 0.99 7.38
N GLY A 75 4.28 2.15 7.28
CA GLY A 75 4.93 3.44 7.03
C GLY A 75 5.10 3.79 5.55
N THR A 76 4.91 2.85 4.63
CA THR A 76 4.97 3.13 3.19
C THR A 76 3.75 3.92 2.72
N ARG A 77 3.96 4.94 1.89
CA ARG A 77 2.87 5.69 1.23
C ARG A 77 2.31 4.89 0.07
N VAL A 78 0.99 4.86 -0.02
CA VAL A 78 0.25 4.14 -1.07
C VAL A 78 -0.86 4.99 -1.64
N GLU A 79 -1.18 4.72 -2.90
CA GLU A 79 -2.32 5.29 -3.60
C GLU A 79 -3.19 4.20 -4.22
N VAL A 80 -4.50 4.38 -4.14
CA VAL A 80 -5.45 3.64 -4.96
C VAL A 80 -5.84 4.53 -6.13
N ARG A 81 -5.59 4.05 -7.35
CA ARG A 81 -5.89 4.79 -8.59
C ARG A 81 -6.92 4.08 -9.45
N ASP A 82 -7.75 4.87 -10.10
CA ASP A 82 -8.62 4.45 -11.20
C ASP A 82 -8.19 5.17 -12.47
N GLY A 83 -7.31 4.52 -13.24
CA GLY A 83 -6.59 5.17 -14.33
C GLY A 83 -5.71 6.31 -13.82
N SER A 84 -6.02 7.54 -14.23
CA SER A 84 -5.30 8.75 -13.82
C SER A 84 -5.82 9.38 -12.53
N GLU A 85 -6.96 8.94 -12.01
CA GLU A 85 -7.58 9.52 -10.82
C GLU A 85 -7.07 8.84 -9.55
N VAL A 86 -6.66 9.63 -8.55
CA VAL A 86 -6.29 9.14 -7.22
C VAL A 86 -7.54 9.11 -6.34
N ARG A 87 -7.98 7.91 -5.97
CA ARG A 87 -9.15 7.67 -5.12
C ARG A 87 -8.83 7.75 -3.62
N LEU A 88 -7.64 7.28 -3.26
CA LEU A 88 -7.16 7.20 -1.88
C LEU A 88 -5.65 7.44 -1.91
N SER A 89 -5.15 8.29 -1.02
CA SER A 89 -3.72 8.47 -0.77
C SER A 89 -3.50 8.42 0.74
N ALA A 90 -2.73 7.44 1.20
CA ALA A 90 -2.60 7.19 2.63
C ALA A 90 -1.29 6.45 2.98
N THR A 91 -1.03 6.29 4.27
CA THR A 91 0.16 5.58 4.76
C THR A 91 -0.24 4.22 5.32
N VAL A 92 0.45 3.16 4.92
CA VAL A 92 0.19 1.80 5.39
C VAL A 92 0.43 1.71 6.89
N LYS A 93 -0.55 1.16 7.61
CA LYS A 93 -0.44 0.89 9.05
C LYS A 93 -0.27 -0.58 9.34
N ARG A 94 -0.91 -1.43 8.53
CA ARG A 94 -0.77 -2.88 8.63
C ARG A 94 -0.97 -3.53 7.27
N PHE A 95 -0.16 -4.54 6.99
CA PHE A 95 -0.36 -5.48 5.90
C PHE A 95 -0.62 -6.87 6.49
N SER A 96 -1.61 -7.58 5.95
CA SER A 96 -1.86 -8.99 6.26
C SER A 96 -2.02 -9.79 4.98
N LYS A 97 -1.43 -10.98 4.95
CA LYS A 97 -1.64 -11.97 3.89
C LYS A 97 -2.44 -13.13 4.45
N ASP A 98 -3.71 -13.19 4.11
CA ASP A 98 -4.61 -14.23 4.58
C ASP A 98 -4.71 -15.39 3.56
N GLN A 99 -5.55 -16.38 3.85
CA GLN A 99 -5.66 -17.58 3.02
C GLN A 99 -6.07 -17.28 1.57
N LEU A 100 -6.97 -16.32 1.35
CA LEU A 100 -7.59 -16.06 0.04
C LEU A 100 -7.19 -14.73 -0.59
N HIS A 101 -6.82 -13.74 0.22
CA HIS A 101 -6.53 -12.38 -0.21
C HIS A 101 -5.54 -11.71 0.74
N SER A 102 -5.00 -10.58 0.34
CA SER A 102 -4.20 -9.71 1.20
C SER A 102 -5.00 -8.46 1.54
N ARG A 103 -4.70 -7.86 2.69
CA ARG A 103 -5.36 -6.68 3.23
C ARG A 103 -4.33 -5.66 3.69
N ILE A 104 -4.61 -4.40 3.38
CA ILE A 104 -3.87 -3.26 3.89
C ILE A 104 -4.84 -2.35 4.63
N TRP A 105 -4.48 -2.00 5.86
CA TRP A 105 -5.17 -0.96 6.62
C TRP A 105 -4.34 0.32 6.54
N VAL A 106 -5.01 1.41 6.18
CA VAL A 106 -4.45 2.76 6.13
C VAL A 106 -5.18 3.67 7.10
#